data_AF-A0A286XAD3-F1
#
_entry.id   AF-A0A286XAD3-F1
#
_cell.length_a   1.000
_cell.length_b   1.000
_cell.length_c   1.000
_cell.angle_alpha   90.00
_cell.angle_beta   90.00
_cell.angle_gamma   90.00
#
_symmetry.space_group_name_H-M   'P 1'
#
loop_
_entity.id
_entity.type
_entity.pdbx_description
1 polymer ?
#
loop_
_entity_poly.entity_id
_entity_poly.type
_entity_poly.pdbx_seq_one_letter_code
_entity_poly.pdbx_strand_id
1 'polypeptide(L)'
;MGRKRLITDSYPVVKRREGPAGHSKGELAPELGEEPQPPSEEHAELELLRQFDLAWEYGPCTGITRLQRWHRAKQMGLEPPLEVCQVLKSHPGDPRFQYSLWHLYPF
;
A
#
# COMPACT_ATOMS: atom_id res chain seq x y z
N MET A 1 15.31 21.78 -40.15
CA MET A 1 15.50 20.80 -39.05
C MET A 1 14.23 20.79 -38.21
N GLY A 2 13.43 19.73 -38.28
CA GLY A 2 12.15 19.62 -37.55
C GLY A 2 12.37 19.29 -36.07
N ARG A 3 11.69 20.00 -35.18
CA ARG A 3 11.67 19.69 -33.74
C ARG A 3 10.90 18.37 -33.53
N LYS A 4 11.55 17.38 -32.93
CA LYS A 4 10.92 16.12 -32.51
C LYS A 4 9.94 16.38 -31.37
N ARG A 5 8.68 15.97 -31.56
CA ARG A 5 7.61 16.07 -30.55
C ARG A 5 8.02 15.28 -29.31
N LEU A 6 7.86 15.86 -28.12
CA LEU A 6 8.13 15.19 -26.86
C LEU A 6 6.90 14.40 -26.41
N ILE A 7 7.09 13.39 -25.56
CA ILE A 7 5.98 12.59 -24.99
C ILE A 7 4.98 13.52 -24.26
N THR A 8 5.47 14.63 -23.71
CA THR A 8 4.69 15.65 -23.01
C THR A 8 3.80 16.50 -23.92
N ASP A 9 4.06 16.55 -25.24
CA ASP A 9 3.22 17.29 -26.22
C ASP A 9 1.85 16.63 -26.46
N SER A 10 1.65 15.40 -25.98
CA SER A 10 0.40 14.65 -26.19
C SER A 10 -0.67 14.94 -25.15
N TYR A 11 -0.33 15.60 -24.04
CA TYR A 11 -1.28 15.89 -22.97
C TYR A 11 -1.85 17.31 -23.11
N PRO A 12 -3.17 17.49 -23.00
CA PRO A 12 -3.77 18.82 -23.07
C PRO A 12 -3.39 19.65 -21.84
N VAL A 13 -2.83 20.84 -22.06
CA VAL A 13 -2.59 21.81 -21.00
C VAL A 13 -3.92 22.43 -20.59
N VAL A 14 -4.45 22.01 -19.45
CA VAL A 14 -5.67 22.61 -18.87
C VAL A 14 -5.26 23.86 -18.08
N LYS A 15 -5.63 25.04 -18.57
CA LYS A 15 -5.45 26.31 -17.86
C LYS A 15 -6.43 26.35 -16.68
N ARG A 16 -5.92 26.29 -15.45
CA ARG A 16 -6.70 26.58 -14.24
C ARG A 16 -7.23 28.02 -14.36
N ARG A 17 -8.56 28.19 -14.32
CA ARG A 17 -9.18 29.51 -14.14
C ARG A 17 -9.02 29.89 -12.67
N GLU A 18 -8.28 30.97 -12.40
CA GLU A 18 -8.29 31.62 -11.10
C GLU A 18 -9.67 32.24 -10.90
N GLY A 19 -10.50 31.58 -10.09
CA GLY A 19 -11.78 32.13 -9.61
C GLY A 19 -11.56 33.02 -8.38
N PRO A 20 -12.47 33.96 -8.09
CA PRO A 20 -12.28 34.94 -7.02
C PRO A 20 -12.39 34.29 -5.64
N ALA A 21 -11.63 34.85 -4.70
CA ALA A 21 -11.63 34.48 -3.29
C ALA A 21 -13.04 34.63 -2.67
N GLY A 22 -13.52 33.56 -2.02
CA GLY A 22 -14.78 33.55 -1.28
C GLY A 22 -14.75 32.49 -0.19
N HIS A 23 -14.58 32.93 1.06
CA HIS A 23 -14.77 32.11 2.26
C HIS A 23 -16.22 31.59 2.31
N SER A 24 -16.38 30.28 2.49
CA SER A 24 -17.60 29.71 3.08
C SER A 24 -17.16 28.69 4.11
N LYS A 25 -17.34 29.09 5.37
CA LYS A 25 -17.23 28.29 6.58
C LYS A 25 -18.14 27.06 6.44
N GLY A 26 -17.55 25.92 6.11
CA GLY A 26 -18.14 24.59 6.23
C GLY A 26 -17.58 23.93 7.48
N GLU A 27 -18.19 24.22 8.61
CA GLU A 27 -17.96 23.54 9.88
C GLU A 27 -18.58 22.14 9.75
N LEU A 28 -17.75 21.11 9.59
CA LEU A 28 -18.15 19.72 9.78
C LEU A 28 -17.34 19.16 10.96
N ALA A 29 -18.06 19.10 12.09
CA ALA A 29 -17.85 18.37 13.34
C ALA A 29 -16.46 17.75 13.62
N PRO A 30 -15.79 18.12 14.73
CA PRO A 30 -14.66 17.37 15.27
C PRO A 30 -15.18 16.23 16.15
N GLU A 31 -15.35 15.04 15.59
CA GLU A 31 -15.65 13.82 16.36
C GLU A 31 -14.91 12.68 15.64
N LEU A 32 -13.79 12.14 16.10
CA LEU A 32 -13.52 11.56 17.40
C LEU A 32 -12.03 11.76 17.71
N GLY A 33 -11.70 12.14 18.94
CA GLY A 33 -10.35 11.91 19.44
C GLY A 33 -10.12 10.41 19.54
N GLU A 34 -9.51 9.81 18.52
CA GLU A 34 -8.69 8.63 18.73
C GLU A 34 -7.41 9.13 19.41
N GLU A 35 -7.48 9.25 20.74
CA GLU A 35 -6.28 9.10 21.56
C GLU A 35 -5.53 7.87 21.03
N PRO A 36 -4.22 7.96 20.74
CA PRO A 36 -3.47 6.82 20.27
C PRO A 36 -3.49 5.76 21.38
N GLN A 37 -4.44 4.83 21.27
CA GLN A 37 -4.35 3.56 21.96
C GLN A 37 -2.97 3.00 21.59
N PRO A 38 -2.19 2.48 22.56
CA PRO A 38 -0.96 1.78 22.21
C PRO A 38 -1.31 0.80 21.09
N PRO A 39 -0.56 0.81 19.97
CA PRO A 39 -0.92 -0.01 18.83
C PRO A 39 -1.09 -1.43 19.35
N SER A 40 -2.29 -1.99 19.17
CA SER A 40 -2.53 -3.38 19.52
C SER A 40 -1.46 -4.22 18.81
N GLU A 41 -1.03 -5.32 19.43
CA GLU A 41 -0.03 -6.22 18.84
C GLU A 41 -0.41 -6.58 17.39
N GLU A 42 -1.71 -6.78 17.14
CA GLU A 42 -2.31 -6.96 15.82
C GLU A 42 -2.01 -5.82 14.83
N HIS A 43 -2.13 -4.55 15.25
CA HIS A 43 -1.85 -3.41 14.38
C HIS A 43 -0.38 -3.36 13.96
N ALA A 44 0.54 -3.67 14.89
CA ALA A 44 1.96 -3.72 14.58
C ALA A 44 2.31 -4.86 13.60
N GLU A 45 1.68 -6.04 13.77
CA GLU A 45 1.84 -7.16 12.86
C GLU A 45 1.30 -6.87 11.47
N LEU A 46 0.12 -6.24 11.37
CA LEU A 46 -0.46 -5.84 10.08
C LEU A 46 0.42 -4.80 9.37
N GLU A 47 1.02 -3.88 10.11
CA GLU A 47 1.92 -2.87 9.56
C GLU A 47 3.24 -3.49 9.07
N LEU A 48 3.78 -4.49 9.77
CA LEU A 48 4.90 -5.32 9.30
C LEU A 48 4.56 -6.02 7.98
N LEU A 49 3.38 -6.64 7.89
CA LEU A 49 2.94 -7.32 6.66
C LEU A 49 2.70 -6.34 5.50
N ARG A 50 2.21 -5.13 5.80
CA ARG A 50 2.07 -4.04 4.84
C ARG A 50 3.43 -3.63 4.26
N GLN A 51 4.44 -3.47 5.10
CA GLN A 51 5.79 -3.13 4.66
C GLN A 51 6.40 -4.25 3.80
N PHE A 52 6.18 -5.51 4.18
CA PHE A 52 6.56 -6.65 3.36
C PHE A 52 5.90 -6.58 1.97
N ASP A 53 4.60 -6.30 1.89
CA ASP A 53 3.85 -6.15 0.63
C ASP A 53 4.41 -5.06 -0.29
N LEU A 54 4.91 -3.96 0.28
CA LEU A 54 5.50 -2.83 -0.45
C LEU A 54 6.98 -3.02 -0.82
N ALA A 55 7.69 -3.94 -0.17
CA ALA A 55 9.10 -4.21 -0.44
C ALA A 55 9.27 -4.86 -1.82
N TRP A 56 9.81 -4.13 -2.80
CA TRP A 56 9.96 -4.59 -4.18
C TRP A 56 11.03 -5.69 -4.34
N GLU A 57 11.97 -5.78 -3.40
CA GLU A 57 13.10 -6.72 -3.42
C GLU A 57 12.65 -8.20 -3.43
N TYR A 58 11.52 -8.53 -2.79
CA TYR A 58 10.97 -9.91 -2.71
C TYR A 58 10.10 -10.29 -3.92
N GLY A 59 10.07 -9.44 -4.95
CA GLY A 59 9.28 -9.62 -6.17
C GLY A 59 7.78 -9.36 -5.98
N PRO A 60 6.96 -9.59 -7.01
CA PRO A 60 5.54 -9.21 -6.99
C PRO A 60 4.73 -9.99 -5.95
N CYS A 61 3.83 -9.31 -5.24
CA CYS A 61 2.94 -9.88 -4.22
C CYS A 61 1.50 -10.12 -4.68
N THR A 62 1.18 -9.72 -5.91
CA THR A 62 -0.16 -9.88 -6.47
C THR A 62 -0.36 -11.30 -6.98
N GLY A 63 -1.58 -11.83 -6.85
CA GLY A 63 -1.95 -13.16 -7.34
C GLY A 63 -1.41 -14.35 -6.54
N ILE A 64 -0.73 -14.13 -5.41
CA ILE A 64 -0.21 -15.17 -4.51
C ILE A 64 -0.45 -14.78 -3.04
N THR A 65 -0.44 -15.76 -2.13
CA THR A 65 -0.50 -15.48 -0.69
C THR A 65 0.82 -14.89 -0.18
N ARG A 66 0.79 -14.17 0.95
CA ARG A 66 2.01 -13.64 1.58
C ARG A 66 3.01 -14.76 1.92
N LEU A 67 2.52 -15.92 2.36
CA LEU A 67 3.35 -17.07 2.68
C LEU A 67 4.02 -17.67 1.44
N GLN A 68 3.31 -17.76 0.32
CA GLN A 68 3.88 -18.19 -0.96
C GLN A 68 4.98 -17.22 -1.42
N ARG A 69 4.73 -15.91 -1.33
CA ARG A 69 5.73 -14.89 -1.65
C ARG A 69 6.99 -15.01 -0.79
N TRP A 70 6.82 -15.20 0.52
CA TRP A 70 7.91 -15.38 1.46
C TRP A 70 8.77 -16.61 1.11
N HIS A 71 8.13 -17.76 0.83
CA HIS A 71 8.85 -18.96 0.42
C HIS A 71 9.61 -18.77 -0.89
N ARG A 72 9.04 -18.06 -1.86
CA ARG A 72 9.71 -17.75 -3.13
C ARG A 72 10.94 -16.89 -2.90
N ALA A 73 10.81 -15.81 -2.12
CA ALA A 73 11.94 -14.93 -1.79
C ALA A 73 13.07 -15.69 -1.08
N LYS A 74 12.72 -16.59 -0.14
CA LYS A 74 13.70 -17.46 0.52
C LYS A 74 14.40 -18.42 -0.45
N GLN A 75 13.65 -19.03 -1.38
CA GLN A 75 14.23 -19.89 -2.42
C GLN A 75 15.19 -19.13 -3.35
N MET A 76 14.95 -17.85 -3.56
CA MET A 76 15.82 -16.95 -4.34
C MET A 76 17.01 -16.42 -3.54
N GLY A 77 17.14 -16.76 -2.25
CA GLY A 77 18.23 -16.29 -1.40
C GLY A 77 18.12 -14.82 -0.98
N LEU A 78 16.91 -14.23 -1.02
CA LEU A 78 16.68 -12.82 -0.68
C LEU A 78 16.48 -12.58 0.82
N GLU A 79 16.66 -13.60 1.66
CA GLU A 79 16.57 -13.51 3.12
C GLU A 79 15.36 -12.70 3.66
N PRO A 80 14.11 -13.07 3.31
CA PRO A 80 12.94 -12.34 3.79
C PRO A 80 12.80 -12.43 5.33
N PRO A 81 12.24 -11.41 6.00
CA PRO A 81 12.18 -11.34 7.47
C PRO A 81 11.46 -12.56 8.09
N LEU A 82 12.01 -13.14 9.16
CA LEU A 82 11.42 -14.33 9.78
C LEU A 82 10.11 -14.01 10.52
N GLU A 83 10.01 -12.80 11.03
CA GLU A 83 8.86 -12.25 11.76
C GLU A 83 7.61 -12.34 10.89
N VAL A 84 7.73 -12.02 9.60
CA VAL A 84 6.64 -12.16 8.62
C VAL A 84 6.13 -13.61 8.58
N CYS A 85 7.03 -14.58 8.52
CA CYS A 85 6.66 -16.00 8.49
C CYS A 85 5.99 -16.45 9.80
N GLN A 86 6.44 -15.94 10.95
CA GLN A 86 5.86 -16.24 12.25
C GLN A 86 4.43 -15.70 12.37
N VAL A 87 4.22 -14.42 12.03
CA VAL A 87 2.91 -13.75 12.03
C VAL A 87 1.92 -14.45 11.10
N LEU A 88 2.38 -14.89 9.91
CA LEU A 88 1.52 -15.63 8.98
C LEU A 88 1.10 -17.00 9.49
N LYS A 89 1.92 -17.63 10.34
CA LYS A 89 1.61 -18.94 10.95
C LYS A 89 0.74 -18.82 12.19
N SER A 90 0.80 -17.71 12.92
CA SER A 90 -0.06 -17.46 14.09
C SER A 90 -1.51 -17.15 13.70
N HIS A 91 -1.74 -16.68 12.46
CA HIS A 91 -3.07 -16.31 11.96
C HIS A 91 -3.55 -17.20 10.79
N PRO A 92 -3.72 -18.52 10.98
CA PRO A 92 -4.20 -19.38 9.91
C PRO A 92 -5.65 -19.00 9.55
N GLY A 93 -5.87 -18.60 8.29
CA GLY A 93 -7.20 -18.37 7.74
C GLY A 93 -7.75 -16.94 7.84
N ASP A 94 -7.07 -15.99 8.49
CA ASP A 94 -7.47 -14.57 8.42
C ASP A 94 -7.03 -13.96 7.08
N PRO A 95 -7.96 -13.53 6.20
CA PRO A 95 -7.62 -12.92 4.92
C PRO A 95 -6.71 -11.70 5.04
N ARG A 96 -6.85 -10.89 6.11
CA ARG A 96 -6.06 -9.68 6.34
C ARG A 96 -4.58 -9.98 6.54
N PHE A 97 -4.27 -11.17 7.05
CA PHE A 97 -2.91 -11.66 7.27
C PHE A 97 -2.42 -12.45 6.07
N GLN A 98 -3.26 -13.31 5.49
CA GLN A 98 -2.84 -14.27 4.46
C GLN A 98 -2.64 -13.65 3.07
N TYR A 99 -3.38 -12.61 2.73
CA TYR A 99 -3.38 -12.02 1.38
C TYR A 99 -2.74 -10.64 1.34
N SER A 100 -2.23 -10.25 0.16
CA SER A 100 -1.58 -8.96 -0.04
C SER A 100 -2.57 -7.80 -0.07
N LEU A 101 -2.08 -6.57 0.13
CA LEU A 101 -2.89 -5.33 0.11
C LEU A 101 -3.83 -5.20 -1.09
N TRP A 102 -3.48 -5.81 -2.23
CA TRP A 102 -4.20 -5.69 -3.48
C TRP A 102 -5.09 -6.88 -3.83
N HIS A 103 -5.32 -7.81 -2.88
CA HIS A 103 -6.06 -9.04 -3.17
C HIS A 103 -7.54 -8.83 -3.54
N LEU A 104 -8.10 -7.65 -3.24
CA LEU A 104 -9.49 -7.28 -3.57
C LEU A 104 -9.61 -6.57 -4.93
N TYR A 105 -8.50 -6.14 -5.53
CA TYR A 105 -8.54 -5.42 -6.79
C TYR A 105 -8.54 -6.40 -7.97
N PRO A 106 -9.49 -6.26 -8.91
CA PRO A 106 -9.51 -7.08 -10.10
C PRO A 106 -8.31 -6.78 -11.00
N PHE A 107 -7.71 -7.84 -11.57
CA PHE A 107 -6.63 -7.79 -12.56
C PHE A 107 -7.18 -8.01 -13.98
#